data_AF-A0A661N8K6-F1
#
_entry.id   AF-A0A661N8K6-F1
#
_cell.length_a   1.000
_cell.length_b   1.000
_cell.length_c   1.000
_cell.angle_alpha   90.00
_cell.angle_beta   90.00
_cell.angle_gamma   90.00
#
_symmetry.space_group_name_H-M   'P 1'
#
loop_
_entity.id
_entity.type
_entity.pdbx_description
1 polymer ?
#
loop_
_entity_poly.entity_id
_entity_poly.type
_entity_poly.pdbx_seq_one_letter_code
_entity_poly.pdbx_strand_id
1 'polypeptide(L)'
;MFAGRHFLSFGFTSLGHRQVTECSAYHEESIMTEDRYYAVRMLWVRDDEIWQSYQEMAKPVLARHDVRVEHWLETDKIVGEGMDKPDLIVVTSYPSRAALEAFESDPDFKKASMLRDTSAKLLTVTARSGLP
;
A
#
# COMPACT_ATOMS: atom_id res chain seq x y z
N MET A 1 -2.14 44.91 40.97
CA MET A 1 -3.31 44.42 41.74
C MET A 1 -3.88 43.23 40.98
N PHE A 2 -3.65 42.00 41.44
CA PHE A 2 -4.57 40.86 41.27
C PHE A 2 -4.30 39.90 42.42
N ALA A 3 -5.23 39.93 43.38
CA ALA A 3 -5.51 38.85 44.33
C ALA A 3 -6.04 37.63 43.55
N GLY A 4 -6.03 36.39 44.04
CA GLY A 4 -5.73 35.89 45.36
C GLY A 4 -5.75 34.36 45.31
N ARG A 5 -4.99 33.77 46.23
CA ARG A 5 -4.89 32.33 46.48
C ARG A 5 -6.23 31.77 46.97
N HIS A 6 -6.57 30.55 46.56
CA HIS A 6 -7.18 29.59 47.47
C HIS A 6 -6.41 28.27 47.42
N PHE A 7 -5.89 27.96 48.59
CA PHE A 7 -5.15 26.76 48.99
C PHE A 7 -6.19 25.71 49.39
N LEU A 8 -6.09 24.49 48.86
CA LEU A 8 -6.54 23.30 49.58
C LEU A 8 -5.40 22.31 49.56
N SER A 9 -4.76 22.23 50.73
CA SER A 9 -3.76 21.22 51.09
C SER A 9 -4.50 19.98 51.59
N PHE A 10 -4.18 18.81 51.05
CA PHE A 10 -4.35 17.55 51.76
C PHE A 10 -3.12 16.67 51.55
N GLY A 11 -2.38 16.51 52.66
CA GLY A 11 -1.81 15.24 53.11
C GLY A 11 -0.83 14.52 52.20
N PHE A 12 0.46 14.74 52.45
CA PHE A 12 1.51 13.76 52.22
C PHE A 12 1.25 12.50 53.07
N THR A 13 1.21 11.33 52.44
CA THR A 13 1.83 10.13 53.03
C THR A 13 2.49 9.34 51.90
N SER A 14 3.81 9.19 51.98
CA SER A 14 4.60 8.38 51.06
C SER A 14 4.34 6.89 51.30
N LEU A 15 4.32 6.08 50.25
CA LEU A 15 5.27 4.96 50.10
C LEU A 15 5.08 4.37 48.70
N GLY A 16 6.20 4.19 48.00
CA GLY A 16 6.21 3.98 46.55
C GLY A 16 5.67 2.65 46.07
N HIS A 17 5.36 2.62 44.78
CA HIS A 17 5.67 1.50 43.90
C HIS A 17 6.07 2.07 42.53
N ARG A 18 7.08 1.42 41.96
CA ARG A 18 7.80 1.74 40.73
C ARG A 18 7.09 1.06 39.57
N GLN A 19 7.06 1.72 38.41
CA GLN A 19 6.69 1.20 37.07
C GLN A 19 5.21 0.82 36.94
N VAL A 20 4.52 1.14 35.84
CA VAL A 20 4.93 0.89 34.46
C VAL A 20 4.43 2.02 33.57
N THR A 21 5.31 2.54 32.73
CA THR A 21 4.97 3.36 31.57
C THR A 21 4.00 2.56 30.70
N GLU A 22 2.75 2.98 30.60
CA GLU A 22 1.82 2.45 29.61
C GLU A 22 2.41 2.77 28.22
N CYS A 23 3.05 1.77 27.63
CA CYS A 23 3.28 1.70 26.21
C CYS A 23 1.91 1.81 25.55
N SER A 24 1.61 3.00 25.03
CA SER A 24 0.50 3.24 24.12
C SER A 24 0.50 2.14 23.06
N ALA A 25 -0.52 1.28 23.12
CA ALA A 25 -0.69 0.15 22.25
C ALA A 25 -0.60 0.60 20.78
N TYR A 26 0.32 0.00 20.05
CA TYR A 26 0.29 0.02 18.60
C TYR A 26 -1.02 -0.65 18.17
N HIS A 27 -1.97 0.13 17.64
CA HIS A 27 -3.08 -0.43 16.86
C HIS A 27 -2.51 -0.78 15.49
N GLU A 28 -1.83 -1.93 15.43
CA GLU A 28 -1.30 -2.51 14.20
C GLU A 28 -1.97 -3.87 13.98
N GLU A 29 -3.26 -3.82 13.73
CA GLU A 29 -4.02 -4.95 13.17
C GLU A 29 -4.85 -4.42 12.00
N SER A 30 -4.18 -4.04 10.91
CA SER A 30 -4.77 -4.33 9.59
C SER A 30 -4.51 -5.82 9.36
N ILE A 31 -5.35 -6.63 10.02
CA ILE A 31 -5.44 -8.04 9.67
C ILE A 31 -5.77 -8.01 8.17
N MET A 32 -4.92 -8.61 7.33
CA MET A 32 -5.25 -8.91 5.94
C MET A 32 -6.39 -9.95 5.96
N THR A 33 -7.60 -9.52 6.32
CA THR A 33 -8.74 -10.35 6.73
C THR A 33 -9.38 -11.11 5.58
N GLU A 34 -9.08 -10.75 4.34
CA GLU A 34 -9.66 -11.36 3.15
C GLU A 34 -8.58 -12.18 2.41
N ASP A 35 -8.88 -13.44 2.09
CA ASP A 35 -8.05 -14.26 1.19
C ASP A 35 -8.08 -13.64 -0.21
N ARG A 36 -7.10 -12.77 -0.50
CA ARG A 36 -6.99 -12.06 -1.76
C ARG A 36 -5.78 -12.56 -2.54
N TYR A 37 -5.90 -12.46 -3.86
CA TYR A 37 -4.82 -12.73 -4.79
C TYR A 37 -4.13 -11.40 -5.10
N TYR A 38 -2.81 -11.34 -4.98
CA TYR A 38 -2.03 -10.12 -5.14
C TYR A 38 -1.22 -10.16 -6.42
N ALA A 39 -1.05 -9.00 -7.04
CA ALA A 39 -0.03 -8.76 -8.05
C ALA A 39 0.83 -7.58 -7.61
N VAL A 40 2.13 -7.83 -7.44
CA VAL A 40 3.16 -6.83 -7.18
C VAL A 40 3.83 -6.51 -8.51
N ARG A 41 3.74 -5.25 -8.93
CA ARG A 41 4.25 -4.76 -10.20
C ARG A 41 5.38 -3.79 -9.96
N MET A 42 6.57 -4.13 -10.46
CA MET A 42 7.73 -3.25 -10.46
C MET A 42 7.89 -2.68 -11.87
N LEU A 43 7.96 -1.35 -11.96
CA LEU A 43 7.94 -0.63 -13.23
C LEU A 43 9.17 0.26 -13.37
N TRP A 44 9.79 0.24 -14.54
CA TRP A 44 10.79 1.23 -14.96
C TRP A 44 10.18 2.08 -16.07
N VAL A 45 9.77 3.29 -15.72
CA VAL A 45 9.04 4.21 -16.62
C VAL A 45 10.04 4.87 -17.56
N ARG A 46 9.66 4.93 -18.84
CA ARG A 46 10.48 5.44 -19.95
C ARG A 46 9.84 6.65 -20.62
N ASP A 47 8.52 6.76 -20.54
CA ASP A 47 7.72 7.82 -21.15
C ASP A 47 6.55 8.17 -20.23
N ASP A 48 6.64 9.33 -19.59
CA ASP A 48 5.66 9.79 -18.60
C ASP A 48 4.30 10.14 -19.23
N GLU A 49 4.28 10.64 -20.48
CA GLU A 49 3.05 11.05 -21.16
C GLU A 49 2.20 9.83 -21.54
N ILE A 50 2.85 8.80 -22.12
CA ILE A 50 2.19 7.53 -22.44
C ILE A 50 1.80 6.80 -21.14
N TRP A 51 2.62 6.89 -20.09
CA TRP A 51 2.31 6.32 -18.79
C TRP A 51 1.06 6.95 -18.14
N GLN A 52 0.92 8.27 -18.21
CA GLN A 52 -0.30 8.97 -17.76
C GLN A 52 -1.52 8.53 -18.55
N SER A 53 -1.40 8.41 -19.88
CA SER A 53 -2.48 7.92 -20.74
C SER A 53 -2.93 6.49 -20.38
N TYR A 54 -1.98 5.61 -20.04
CA TYR A 54 -2.28 4.27 -19.51
C TYR A 54 -3.12 4.35 -18.23
N GLN A 55 -2.72 5.17 -17.26
CA GLN A 55 -3.39 5.28 -15.96
C GLN A 55 -4.84 5.73 -16.12
N GLU A 56 -5.08 6.75 -16.94
CA GLU A 56 -6.43 7.26 -17.23
C GLU A 56 -7.31 6.19 -17.89
N MET A 57 -6.76 5.44 -18.85
CA MET A 57 -7.48 4.38 -19.55
C MET A 57 -7.76 3.16 -18.66
N ALA A 58 -6.83 2.80 -17.77
CA ALA A 58 -6.96 1.63 -16.91
C ALA A 58 -7.94 1.85 -15.74
N LYS A 59 -8.04 3.08 -15.21
CA LYS A 59 -8.88 3.42 -14.05
C LYS A 59 -10.33 2.91 -14.13
N PRO A 60 -11.10 3.12 -15.21
CA PRO A 60 -12.46 2.59 -15.29
C PRO A 60 -12.51 1.05 -15.34
N VAL A 61 -11.48 0.39 -15.88
CA VAL A 61 -11.41 -1.07 -15.97
C VAL A 61 -11.10 -1.68 -14.60
N LEU A 62 -10.20 -1.06 -13.83
CA LEU A 62 -9.91 -1.47 -12.44
C LEU A 62 -11.19 -1.49 -11.59
N ALA A 63 -12.00 -0.44 -11.67
CA ALA A 63 -13.26 -0.34 -10.95
C ALA A 63 -14.28 -1.41 -11.37
N ARG A 64 -14.34 -1.76 -12.66
CA ARG A 64 -15.25 -2.79 -13.20
C ARG A 64 -14.95 -4.19 -12.66
N HIS A 65 -13.67 -4.49 -12.40
CA HIS A 65 -13.19 -5.82 -11.99
C HIS A 65 -12.91 -5.95 -10.48
N ASP A 66 -13.36 -5.00 -9.66
CA ASP A 66 -13.07 -4.95 -8.21
C ASP A 66 -11.55 -5.09 -7.90
N VAL A 67 -10.73 -4.48 -8.76
CA VAL A 67 -9.28 -4.43 -8.53
C VAL A 67 -9.01 -3.32 -7.53
N ARG A 68 -8.41 -3.68 -6.40
CA ARG A 68 -7.95 -2.69 -5.40
C ARG A 68 -6.49 -2.38 -5.66
N VAL A 69 -6.16 -1.09 -5.69
CA VAL A 69 -4.76 -0.64 -5.60
C VAL A 69 -4.46 -0.50 -4.11
N GLU A 70 -3.76 -1.49 -3.56
CA GLU A 70 -3.40 -1.51 -2.14
C GLU A 70 -2.31 -0.48 -1.86
N HIS A 71 -1.31 -0.44 -2.74
CA HIS A 71 -0.21 0.50 -2.65
C HIS A 71 0.23 0.99 -4.01
N TRP A 72 0.57 2.28 -4.06
CA TRP A 72 1.25 2.92 -5.17
C TRP A 72 2.47 3.64 -4.61
N LEU A 73 3.65 3.12 -4.87
CA LEU A 73 4.89 3.52 -4.19
C LEU A 73 5.90 4.00 -5.22
N GLU A 74 6.46 5.18 -4.98
CA GLU A 74 7.71 5.61 -5.60
C GLU A 74 8.88 4.96 -4.86
N THR A 75 9.87 4.47 -5.58
CA THR A 75 11.02 3.83 -4.93
C THR A 75 12.13 4.82 -4.62
N ASP A 76 12.71 4.68 -3.43
CA ASP A 76 13.87 5.45 -3.02
C ASP A 76 15.18 4.69 -3.31
N LYS A 77 15.33 3.49 -2.74
CA LYS A 77 16.55 2.68 -2.81
C LYS A 77 16.26 1.21 -3.08
N ILE A 78 17.16 0.55 -3.82
CA ILE A 78 17.22 -0.92 -3.93
C ILE A 78 18.51 -1.43 -3.29
N VAL A 79 18.44 -2.60 -2.66
CA VAL A 79 19.61 -3.34 -2.17
C VAL A 79 19.56 -4.72 -2.81
N GLY A 80 20.47 -4.96 -3.74
CA GLY A 80 20.59 -6.23 -4.46
C GLY A 80 21.63 -6.09 -5.58
N GLU A 81 22.55 -7.03 -5.67
CA GLU A 81 23.64 -6.97 -6.65
C GLU A 81 23.11 -7.16 -8.08
N GLY A 82 23.54 -6.29 -9.00
CA GLY A 82 23.17 -6.37 -10.42
C GLY A 82 21.71 -6.06 -10.74
N MET A 83 20.93 -5.50 -9.80
CA MET A 83 19.52 -5.18 -10.00
C MET A 83 19.30 -3.68 -10.21
N ASP A 84 18.64 -3.33 -11.31
CA ASP A 84 18.18 -1.97 -11.56
C ASP A 84 17.01 -1.62 -10.61
N LYS A 85 17.02 -0.41 -10.04
CA LYS A 85 15.91 0.09 -9.21
C LYS A 85 14.69 0.39 -10.10
N PRO A 86 13.51 -0.21 -9.86
CA PRO A 86 12.28 0.21 -10.56
C PRO A 86 11.87 1.60 -10.07
N ASP A 87 11.23 2.43 -10.88
CA ASP A 87 10.74 3.76 -10.45
C ASP A 87 9.52 3.64 -9.55
N LEU A 88 8.61 2.72 -9.88
CA LEU A 88 7.35 2.50 -9.18
C LEU A 88 7.17 1.05 -8.74
N ILE A 89 6.50 0.88 -7.61
CA ILE A 89 5.92 -0.39 -7.16
C ILE A 89 4.42 -0.19 -6.99
N VAL A 90 3.63 -0.98 -7.71
CA VAL A 90 2.17 -0.99 -7.59
C VAL A 90 1.74 -2.36 -7.08
N VAL A 91 1.07 -2.37 -5.95
CA VAL A 91 0.47 -3.57 -5.37
C VAL A 91 -1.02 -3.50 -5.59
N THR A 92 -1.55 -4.48 -6.33
CA THR A 92 -3.00 -4.63 -6.51
C THR A 92 -3.48 -5.95 -5.96
N SER A 93 -4.70 -5.97 -5.43
CA SER A 93 -5.34 -7.20 -4.99
C SER A 93 -6.64 -7.47 -5.74
N TYR A 94 -6.94 -8.76 -5.85
CA TYR A 94 -8.06 -9.32 -6.58
C TYR A 94 -8.82 -10.29 -5.67
N PRO A 95 -10.14 -10.43 -5.82
CA PRO A 95 -10.92 -11.39 -5.03
C PRO A 95 -10.47 -12.84 -5.21
N SER A 96 -9.86 -13.17 -6.35
CA SER A 96 -9.32 -14.51 -6.63
C SER A 96 -8.35 -14.47 -7.81
N ARG A 97 -7.67 -15.59 -8.06
CA ARG A 97 -6.87 -15.78 -9.30
C ARG A 97 -7.74 -15.63 -10.56
N ALA A 98 -8.96 -16.16 -10.55
CA ALA A 98 -9.87 -16.06 -11.69
C ALA A 98 -10.28 -14.60 -11.97
N ALA A 99 -10.40 -13.78 -10.93
CA ALA A 99 -10.66 -12.34 -11.09
C ALA A 99 -9.47 -11.60 -11.74
N LEU A 100 -8.23 -11.97 -11.39
CA LEU A 100 -7.05 -11.47 -12.10
C LEU A 100 -7.09 -11.86 -13.59
N GLU A 101 -7.35 -13.13 -13.90
CA GLU A 101 -7.41 -13.62 -15.28
C GLU A 101 -8.52 -12.93 -16.09
N ALA A 102 -9.67 -12.66 -15.46
CA ALA A 102 -10.78 -11.91 -16.07
C ALA A 102 -10.39 -10.45 -16.37
N PHE A 103 -9.74 -9.78 -15.41
CA PHE A 103 -9.21 -8.42 -15.58
C PHE A 103 -8.17 -8.37 -16.71
N GLU A 104 -7.20 -9.28 -16.72
CA GLU A 104 -6.13 -9.32 -17.74
C GLU A 104 -6.65 -9.70 -19.14
N SER A 105 -7.80 -10.36 -19.19
CA SER A 105 -8.47 -10.72 -20.44
C SER A 105 -9.40 -9.64 -20.98
N ASP A 106 -9.73 -8.60 -20.19
CA ASP A 106 -10.64 -7.52 -20.59
C ASP A 106 -10.09 -6.78 -21.83
N PRO A 107 -10.88 -6.65 -22.92
CA PRO A 107 -10.42 -5.98 -24.13
C PRO A 107 -9.98 -4.53 -23.92
N ASP A 108 -10.60 -3.80 -22.99
CA ASP A 108 -10.23 -2.43 -22.67
C ASP A 108 -8.92 -2.41 -21.88
N PHE A 109 -8.72 -3.36 -20.96
CA PHE A 109 -7.43 -3.50 -20.28
C PHE A 109 -6.32 -3.89 -21.25
N LYS A 110 -6.57 -4.79 -22.22
CA LYS A 110 -5.56 -5.15 -23.23
C LYS A 110 -5.09 -3.96 -24.07
N LYS A 111 -6.00 -3.04 -24.39
CA LYS A 111 -5.62 -1.78 -25.06
C LYS A 111 -4.76 -0.90 -24.15
N ALA A 112 -5.18 -0.74 -22.89
CA ALA A 112 -4.41 0.02 -21.90
C ALA A 112 -3.03 -0.60 -21.63
N SER A 113 -2.94 -1.93 -21.57
CA SER A 113 -1.67 -2.63 -21.31
C SER A 113 -0.67 -2.45 -22.43
N MET A 114 -1.10 -2.25 -23.68
CA MET A 114 -0.19 -1.88 -24.77
C MET A 114 0.50 -0.53 -24.52
N LEU A 115 -0.23 0.45 -23.98
CA LEU A 115 0.36 1.74 -23.58
C LEU A 115 1.35 1.56 -22.42
N ARG A 116 0.99 0.74 -21.43
CA ARG A 116 1.87 0.37 -20.31
C ARG A 116 3.17 -0.26 -20.79
N ASP A 117 3.10 -1.25 -21.68
CA ASP A 117 4.27 -2.00 -22.15
C ASP A 117 5.15 -1.16 -23.08
N THR A 118 4.58 -0.13 -23.71
CA THR A 118 5.32 0.88 -24.49
C THR A 118 6.03 1.87 -23.58
N SER A 119 5.35 2.34 -22.52
CA SER A 119 5.85 3.38 -21.61
C SER A 119 6.73 2.88 -20.48
N ALA A 120 6.70 1.58 -20.14
CA ALA A 120 7.45 1.04 -19.02
C ALA A 120 7.92 -0.40 -19.25
N LYS A 121 9.11 -0.72 -18.72
CA LYS A 121 9.46 -2.13 -18.44
C LYS A 121 8.66 -2.57 -17.22
N LEU A 122 8.12 -3.79 -17.25
CA LEU A 122 7.32 -4.33 -16.15
C LEU A 122 7.85 -5.70 -15.71
N LEU A 123 7.97 -5.89 -14.40
CA LEU A 123 7.99 -7.21 -13.78
C LEU A 123 6.72 -7.36 -12.93
N THR A 124 6.00 -8.47 -13.09
CA THR A 124 4.86 -8.82 -12.23
C THR A 124 5.15 -10.09 -11.46
N VAL A 125 4.97 -10.04 -10.15
CA VAL A 125 4.95 -11.21 -9.26
C VAL A 125 3.53 -11.35 -8.74
N THR A 126 2.97 -12.57 -8.80
CA THR A 126 1.67 -12.84 -8.19
C THR A 126 1.83 -13.70 -6.95
N ALA A 127 1.00 -13.44 -5.93
CA ALA A 127 1.05 -14.11 -4.64
C ALA A 127 -0.36 -14.26 -4.05
N ARG A 128 -0.50 -15.09 -3.02
CA ARG A 128 -1.71 -15.20 -2.21
C ARG A 128 -1.35 -14.93 -0.75
N SER A 129 -2.23 -14.26 -0.02
CA SER A 129 -2.16 -14.23 1.44
C SER A 129 -2.44 -15.63 1.99
N GLY A 130 -1.39 -16.38 2.32
CA GLY A 130 -1.50 -17.60 3.12
C GLY A 130 -1.12 -17.28 4.56
N LEU A 131 -1.93 -17.73 5.53
CA LEU A 131 -1.37 -17.95 6.87
C LEU A 131 -0.33 -19.08 6.74
N PRO A 132 0.84 -18.95 7.41
CA PRO A 132 1.86 -20.00 7.42
C PRO A 132 1.35 -21.32 8.03
#